data_AF-A0A736NCQ9-F1
#
_entry.id   AF-A0A736NCQ9-F1
#
_cell.length_a   1.000
_cell.length_b   1.000
_cell.length_c   1.000
_cell.angle_alpha   90.00
_cell.angle_beta   90.00
_cell.angle_gamma   90.00
#
_symmetry.space_group_name_H-M   'P 1'
#
loop_
_entity.id
_entity.type
_entity.pdbx_description
1 polymer ?
#
loop_
_entity_poly.entity_id
_entity_poly.type
_entity_poly.pdbx_seq_one_letter_code
_entity_poly.pdbx_strand_id
1 'polypeptide(L)' 'MPELHLKGDWLAEAGFETGTSVTVKISEGCLILIAETDEVRDLRKELYLVKKSMKHIKAGVNNVVNRD' A
#
# COMPACT_ATOMS: atom_id res chain seq x y z
N MET A 1 -2.25 22.37 -9.99
CA MET A 1 -2.22 21.04 -9.35
C MET A 1 -1.00 20.31 -9.89
N PRO A 2 -0.22 19.59 -9.08
CA PRO A 2 0.92 18.83 -9.60
C PRO A 2 0.42 17.74 -10.55
N GLU A 3 1.12 17.55 -11.67
CA GLU A 3 0.76 16.59 -12.71
C GLU A 3 2.03 15.99 -13.34
N LEU A 4 1.99 14.70 -13.67
CA LEU A 4 3.09 13.97 -14.30
C LEU A 4 2.52 13.14 -15.47
N HIS A 5 2.95 13.47 -16.69
CA HIS A 5 2.52 12.79 -17.91
C HIS A 5 3.61 11.85 -18.40
N LEU A 6 3.29 10.56 -18.52
CA LEU A 6 4.14 9.54 -19.12
C LEU A 6 3.48 9.03 -20.40
N LYS A 7 4.27 8.76 -21.45
CA LYS A 7 3.76 8.29 -22.74
C LYS A 7 4.69 7.22 -23.32
N GLY A 8 4.11 6.29 -24.06
CA GLY A 8 4.82 5.26 -24.83
C GLY A 8 4.29 3.86 -24.55
N ASP A 9 4.34 3.00 -25.57
CA ASP A 9 3.79 1.65 -25.52
C ASP A 9 4.56 0.74 -24.55
N TRP A 10 5.82 1.07 -24.27
CA TRP A 10 6.69 0.37 -23.31
C TRP A 10 6.17 0.40 -21.86
N LEU A 11 5.23 1.29 -21.53
CA LEU A 11 4.68 1.39 -20.17
C LEU A 11 3.94 0.11 -19.76
N ALA A 12 3.21 -0.50 -20.70
CA ALA A 12 2.56 -1.79 -20.51
C ALA A 12 3.58 -2.89 -20.18
N GLU A 13 4.64 -2.98 -21.00
CA GLU A 13 5.74 -3.94 -20.80
C GLU A 13 6.48 -3.74 -19.46
N ALA A 14 6.55 -2.50 -18.97
CA ALA A 14 7.11 -2.15 -17.67
C ALA A 14 6.12 -2.36 -16.49
N GLY A 15 4.92 -2.88 -16.74
CA GLY A 15 3.90 -3.18 -15.73
C GLY A 15 2.94 -2.04 -15.39
N PHE A 16 2.98 -0.93 -16.13
CA PHE A 16 2.11 0.24 -15.95
C PHE A 16 0.89 0.20 -16.88
N GLU A 17 0.19 -0.95 -16.89
CA GLU A 17 -1.07 -1.10 -17.61
C GLU A 17 -2.11 -0.07 -17.17
N THR A 18 -3.07 0.24 -18.05
CA THR A 18 -4.14 1.18 -17.72
C THR A 18 -4.97 0.66 -16.54
N GLY A 19 -5.12 1.50 -15.51
CA GLY A 19 -5.84 1.14 -14.28
C GLY A 19 -4.98 0.47 -13.20
N THR A 20 -3.71 0.18 -13.48
CA THR A 20 -2.75 -0.28 -12.47
C THR A 20 -2.51 0.80 -11.43
N SER A 21 -2.60 0.41 -10.15
CA SER A 21 -2.27 1.29 -9.04
C SER A 21 -0.76 1.48 -8.98
N VAL A 22 -0.30 2.72 -8.78
CA VAL A 22 1.13 3.05 -8.72
C VAL A 22 1.44 3.70 -7.38
N THR A 23 2.47 3.19 -6.70
CA THR A 23 3.08 3.90 -5.57
C THR A 23 4.16 4.85 -6.12
N VAL A 24 4.10 6.11 -5.72
CA VAL A 24 5.17 7.10 -5.96
C VAL A 24 6.02 7.22 -4.70
N LYS A 25 7.35 7.11 -4.84
CA LYS A 25 8.32 7.41 -3.78
C LYS A 25 9.28 8.49 -4.24
N ILE A 26 9.72 9.31 -3.29
CA ILE A 26 10.85 10.23 -3.49
C ILE A 26 12.04 9.60 -2.78
N SER A 27 13.13 9.36 -3.50
CA SER A 27 14.39 8.86 -2.94
C SER A 27 15.54 9.51 -3.66
N GLU A 28 16.50 10.08 -2.91
CA GLU A 28 17.74 10.65 -3.46
C GLU A 28 17.53 11.68 -4.59
N GLY A 29 16.44 12.44 -4.53
CA GLY A 29 16.10 13.42 -5.57
C GLY A 29 15.42 12.83 -6.81
N CYS A 30 15.16 11.52 -6.84
CA CYS A 30 14.42 10.85 -7.91
C CYS A 30 12.97 10.54 -7.50
N LEU A 31 12.07 10.61 -8.48
CA LEU A 31 10.72 10.04 -8.38
C LEU A 31 10.78 8.58 -8.84
N ILE A 32 10.46 7.66 -7.94
CA ILE A 32 10.39 6.22 -8.22
C ILE A 32 8.92 5.86 -8.33
N LEU A 33 8.54 5.34 -9.49
CA LEU A 33 7.21 4.82 -9.80
C LEU A 33 7.24 3.31 -9.67
N ILE A 34 6.37 2.76 -8.84
CA ILE A 34 6.29 1.32 -8.60
C ILE A 34 4.87 0.88 -8.95
N ALA A 35 4.73 0.11 -10.04
CA ALA A 35 3.49 -0.57 -10.34
C ALA A 35 3.17 -1.58 -9.23
N GLU A 36 1.96 -1.53 -8.70
CA GLU A 36 1.49 -2.50 -7.72
C GLU A 36 0.87 -3.69 -8.44
N THR A 37 1.36 -4.89 -8.15
CA THR A 37 0.68 -6.11 -8.56
C THR A 37 -0.55 -6.34 -7.69
N ASP A 38 -1.50 -7.11 -8.22
CA ASP A 38 -2.71 -7.48 -7.48
C ASP A 38 -2.37 -8.21 -6.18
N GLU A 39 -1.33 -9.07 -6.17
CA GLU A 39 -0.95 -9.81 -4.96
C GLU A 39 -0.45 -8.87 -3.85
N VAL A 40 0.41 -7.91 -4.19
CA VAL A 40 0.95 -6.96 -3.20
C VAL A 40 -0.17 -6.07 -2.65
N ARG A 41 -1.09 -5.63 -3.50
CA ARG A 41 -2.24 -4.83 -3.11
C ARG A 41 -3.15 -5.61 -2.16
N ASP A 42 -3.45 -6.86 -2.47
CA ASP A 42 -4.37 -7.66 -1.67
C ASP A 42 -3.73 -8.07 -0.34
N LEU A 43 -2.43 -8.42 -0.34
CA LEU A 43 -1.69 -8.66 0.89
C LEU A 43 -1.66 -7.42 1.81
N ARG A 44 -1.57 -6.21 1.26
CA ARG A 44 -1.67 -4.96 2.05
C ARG A 44 -3.06 -4.78 2.66
N LYS A 45 -4.12 -5.10 1.94
CA LYS A 45 -5.50 -5.06 2.47
C LYS A 45 -5.65 -6.04 3.63
N GLU A 46 -5.19 -7.28 3.45
CA GLU A 46 -5.23 -8.30 4.50
C GLU A 46 -4.44 -7.85 5.74
N LEU A 47 -3.20 -7.36 5.54
CA LEU A 47 -2.37 -6.86 6.63
C LEU A 47 -3.03 -5.70 7.38
N TYR A 48 -3.73 -4.81 6.68
CA TYR A 48 -4.49 -3.74 7.30
C TYR A 48 -5.62 -4.28 8.19
N LEU A 49 -6.39 -5.25 7.70
CA LEU A 49 -7.47 -5.88 8.47
C LEU A 49 -6.94 -6.60 9.71
N VAL A 50 -5.85 -7.36 9.57
CA VAL A 50 -5.19 -8.05 10.70
C VAL A 50 -4.73 -7.03 11.75
N LYS A 51 -4.03 -5.97 11.34
CA LYS A 51 -3.57 -4.90 12.26
C LYS A 51 -4.74 -4.23 12.98
N LYS A 52 -5.86 -4.00 12.29
CA LYS A 52 -7.07 -3.43 12.88
C LYS A 52 -7.64 -4.36 13.95
N SER A 53 -7.80 -5.65 13.65
CA SER A 53 -8.28 -6.66 14.61
C SER A 53 -7.37 -6.78 15.83
N MET A 54 -6.05 -6.77 15.63
CA MET A 54 -5.07 -6.81 16.74
C MET A 54 -5.20 -5.63 17.71
N LYS A 55 -5.54 -4.43 17.23
CA LYS A 55 -5.79 -3.28 18.13
C LYS A 55 -6.96 -3.55 19.08
N HIS A 56 -8.05 -4.14 18.57
CA HIS A 56 -9.21 -4.50 19.38
C HIS A 56 -8.88 -5.61 20.38
N ILE A 57 -8.14 -6.63 19.95
CA ILE A 57 -7.67 -7.71 20.83
C ILE A 57 -6.80 -7.13 21.95
N LYS A 58 -5.83 -6.27 21.61
CA LYS A 58 -4.94 -5.64 22.60
C LYS A 58 -5.73 -4.82 23.63
N ALA A 59 -6.74 -4.06 23.20
CA ALA A 59 -7.61 -3.32 24.10
C ALA A 59 -8.41 -4.26 25.02
N GLY A 60 -8.98 -5.34 24.47
CA GLY A 60 -9.70 -6.35 25.24
C GLY A 60 -8.81 -7.01 26.30
N VAL A 61 -7.60 -7.44 25.93
CA VAL A 61 -6.63 -8.04 26.85
C VAL A 61 -6.24 -7.06 27.96
N ASN A 62 -5.95 -5.80 27.61
CA ASN A 62 -5.60 -4.78 28.60
C ASN A 62 -6.73 -4.53 29.61
N ASN A 63 -7.99 -4.58 29.17
CA ASN A 63 -9.15 -4.44 30.06
C ASN A 63 -9.33 -5.63 31.03
N VAL A 64 -8.87 -6.82 30.65
CA VAL A 64 -8.92 -8.02 31.51
C VAL A 64 -7.77 -8.01 32.52
N VAL A 65 -6.57 -7.63 32.09
CA VAL A 65 -5.36 -7.67 32.94
C VAL A 65 -5.35 -6.57 34.01
N ASN A 66 -5.93 -5.40 33.74
CA ASN A 66 -5.95 -4.28 34.70
C ASN A 66 -7.24 -4.25 35.56
N ARG A 67 -7.92 -5.38 35.73
CA ARG A 67 -9.14 -5.50 36.56
C ARG A 67 -8.87 -5.94 38.00
N ASP A 68 -7.61 -6.00 38.41
CA ASP A 68 -7.16 -6.25 39.80
C ASP A 68 -6.42 -5.03 40.37
#